data_AF-R4G8N2-F1
#
_entry.id   AF-R4G8N2-F1
#
_cell.length_a   1.000
_cell.length_b   1.000
_cell.length_c   1.000
_cell.angle_alpha   90.00
_cell.angle_beta   90.00
_cell.angle_gamma   90.00
#
_symmetry.space_group_name_H-M   'P 1'
#
loop_
_entity.id
_entity.type
_entity.pdbx_description
1 polymer ?
#
loop_
_entity_poly.entity_id
_entity_poly.type
_entity_poly.pdbx_seq_one_letter_code
_entity_poly.pdbx_strand_id
1 'polypeptide(L)'
;MKTCMTLILAAATLYLSAAEKDAAKKCASPEPMTPFDVDKFFKDAWYITHYKFGADTDSNNDNYCTKILQKKQNDNIKEVFSIYNTTTKAYSYYLSFSKTTSFVENYGKYTAKHIQVDKDGKELEEHSITVTYLDTDYSSYSVVYVCGEIMENLFSLYAVQSRNKNINSNVETKVKSVLNGINLNLDKLSSTKRVNCEFDDSTLNELLSKPFTYETEG
;
A
#
# COMPACT_ATOMS: atom_id res chain seq x y z
N MET A 1 -29.31 17.47 72.58
CA MET A 1 -30.34 17.89 71.60
C MET A 1 -29.59 18.35 70.35
N LYS A 2 -29.88 17.71 69.20
CA LYS A 2 -29.58 18.02 67.78
C LYS A 2 -28.70 19.27 67.54
N THR A 3 -27.61 19.22 66.76
CA THR A 3 -27.60 18.92 65.32
C THR A 3 -26.16 18.64 64.84
N CYS A 4 -25.92 17.51 64.16
CA CYS A 4 -24.71 17.29 63.35
C CYS A 4 -24.86 18.07 62.04
N MET A 5 -24.01 19.07 61.81
CA MET A 5 -23.95 19.79 60.54
C MET A 5 -22.90 19.11 59.66
N THR A 6 -23.37 18.21 58.81
CA THR A 6 -22.55 17.46 57.86
C THR A 6 -22.00 18.41 56.80
N LEU A 7 -20.67 18.56 56.73
CA LEU A 7 -19.98 19.15 55.60
C LEU A 7 -20.18 18.23 54.38
N ILE A 8 -20.90 18.70 53.36
CA ILE A 8 -20.87 18.10 52.03
C ILE A 8 -19.87 18.90 51.22
N LEU A 9 -18.62 18.42 51.15
CA LEU A 9 -17.66 18.89 50.17
C LEU A 9 -18.09 18.34 48.82
N ALA A 10 -18.83 19.13 48.04
CA ALA A 10 -19.06 18.85 46.63
C ALA A 10 -17.75 19.09 45.87
N ALA A 11 -16.88 18.08 45.82
CA ALA A 11 -15.76 18.05 44.90
C ALA A 11 -16.33 17.81 43.49
N ALA A 12 -16.72 18.90 42.82
CA ALA A 12 -16.92 18.89 41.38
C ALA A 12 -15.55 18.66 40.74
N THR A 13 -15.18 17.39 40.55
CA THR A 13 -14.08 17.04 39.66
C THR A 13 -14.51 17.44 38.25
N LEU A 14 -14.07 18.62 37.84
CA LEU A 14 -13.97 19.01 36.45
C LEU A 14 -13.14 17.92 35.76
N TYR A 15 -13.82 16.98 35.12
CA TYR A 15 -13.21 16.17 34.09
C TYR A 15 -12.80 17.14 32.98
N LEU A 16 -11.55 17.59 33.06
CA LEU A 16 -10.85 18.12 31.90
C LEU A 16 -10.78 16.96 30.91
N SER A 17 -11.75 16.90 30.00
CA SER A 17 -11.53 16.28 28.71
C SER A 17 -10.43 17.08 28.04
N ALA A 18 -9.18 16.68 28.28
CA ALA A 18 -8.12 17.00 27.36
C ALA A 18 -8.58 16.42 26.02
N ALA A 19 -9.11 17.30 25.17
CA ALA A 19 -9.30 16.99 23.78
C ALA A 19 -7.94 16.50 23.27
N GLU A 20 -7.85 15.24 22.90
CA GLU A 20 -6.74 14.67 22.14
C GLU A 20 -6.70 15.40 20.78
N LYS A 21 -6.16 16.61 20.78
CA LYS A 21 -5.57 17.21 19.60
C LYS A 21 -4.29 16.42 19.35
N ASP A 22 -4.24 15.82 18.18
CA ASP A 22 -3.26 14.85 17.68
C ASP A 22 -3.61 13.38 17.97
N ALA A 23 -4.75 12.93 17.43
CA ALA A 23 -4.86 11.53 17.04
C ALA A 23 -3.72 11.24 16.04
N ALA A 24 -2.63 10.64 16.51
CA ALA A 24 -1.50 10.25 15.68
C ALA A 24 -2.03 9.56 14.40
N LYS A 25 -1.66 10.07 13.23
CA LYS A 25 -2.02 9.44 11.96
C LYS A 25 -1.45 8.02 12.00
N LYS A 26 -2.31 7.01 12.01
CA LYS A 26 -1.93 5.59 12.03
C LYS A 26 -2.33 4.92 10.73
N CYS A 27 -1.57 3.91 10.33
CA CYS A 27 -1.99 3.00 9.27
C CYS A 27 -3.36 2.40 9.59
N ALA A 28 -4.22 2.32 8.58
CA ALA A 28 -5.40 1.48 8.67
C ALA A 28 -4.97 0.00 8.78
N SER A 29 -5.84 -0.83 9.35
CA SER A 29 -5.61 -2.28 9.42
C SER A 29 -6.79 -3.02 8.78
N PRO A 30 -6.98 -2.90 7.45
CA PRO A 30 -8.00 -3.69 6.76
C PRO A 30 -7.71 -5.19 6.93
N GLU A 31 -8.77 -5.99 6.90
CA GLU A 31 -8.66 -7.45 7.02
C GLU A 31 -7.92 -8.02 5.80
N PRO A 32 -6.80 -8.75 6.02
CA PRO A 32 -6.11 -9.41 4.92
C PRO A 32 -6.88 -10.63 4.43
N MET A 33 -6.80 -10.90 3.14
CA MET A 33 -7.33 -12.17 2.61
C MET A 33 -6.58 -13.37 3.19
N THR A 34 -7.31 -14.46 3.40
CA THR A 34 -6.76 -15.75 3.82
C THR A 34 -7.59 -16.89 3.21
N PRO A 35 -6.95 -17.99 2.74
CA PRO A 35 -5.50 -18.15 2.58
C PRO A 35 -4.95 -17.34 1.41
N PHE A 36 -3.68 -16.93 1.50
CA PHE A 36 -2.93 -16.26 0.43
C PHE A 36 -1.84 -17.16 -0.13
N ASP A 37 -1.92 -17.46 -1.43
CA ASP A 37 -0.94 -18.27 -2.15
C ASP A 37 0.16 -17.38 -2.75
N VAL A 38 1.31 -17.34 -2.06
CA VAL A 38 2.48 -16.53 -2.41
C VAL A 38 3.03 -16.93 -3.79
N ASP A 39 3.10 -18.23 -4.10
CA ASP A 39 3.67 -18.71 -5.36
C ASP A 39 2.79 -18.39 -6.56
N LYS A 40 1.46 -18.40 -6.38
CA LYS A 40 0.53 -17.94 -7.41
C LYS A 40 0.58 -16.44 -7.63
N PHE A 41 0.84 -15.66 -6.59
CA PHE A 41 0.80 -14.21 -6.67
C PHE A 41 2.06 -13.58 -7.26
N PHE A 42 3.24 -13.89 -6.69
CA PHE A 42 4.51 -13.20 -6.95
C PHE A 42 5.24 -13.70 -8.20
N LYS A 43 4.55 -13.58 -9.32
CA LYS A 43 5.04 -13.83 -10.67
C LYS A 43 4.50 -12.79 -11.63
N ASP A 44 5.12 -12.67 -12.80
CA ASP A 44 4.70 -11.80 -13.89
C ASP A 44 4.56 -10.32 -13.46
N ALA A 45 3.77 -9.56 -14.21
CA ALA A 45 3.55 -8.14 -13.98
C ALA A 45 2.19 -7.83 -13.36
N TRP A 46 2.11 -6.68 -12.70
CA TRP A 46 0.87 -6.01 -12.31
C TRP A 46 0.88 -4.56 -12.79
N TYR A 47 -0.30 -4.04 -13.10
CA TYR A 47 -0.56 -2.63 -13.38
C TYR A 47 -1.49 -2.06 -12.31
N ILE A 48 -1.17 -0.91 -11.74
CA ILE A 48 -2.13 -0.19 -10.90
C ILE A 48 -3.13 0.50 -11.82
N THR A 49 -4.39 0.12 -11.69
CA THR A 49 -5.49 0.62 -12.54
C THR A 49 -6.28 1.72 -11.84
N HIS A 50 -6.46 1.58 -10.53
CA HIS A 50 -7.17 2.53 -9.69
C HIS A 50 -6.45 2.69 -8.36
N TYR A 51 -6.48 3.89 -7.79
CA TYR A 51 -5.87 4.10 -6.50
C TYR A 51 -6.44 5.29 -5.71
N LYS A 52 -6.18 5.28 -4.42
CA LYS A 52 -6.36 6.41 -3.49
C LYS A 52 -5.11 6.50 -2.63
N PHE A 53 -4.36 7.60 -2.78
CA PHE A 53 -3.34 8.01 -1.81
C PHE A 53 -4.01 8.55 -0.54
N GLY A 54 -3.28 8.59 0.58
CA GLY A 54 -3.74 8.84 1.96
C GLY A 54 -4.71 10.01 2.21
N ALA A 55 -5.12 10.15 3.47
CA ALA A 55 -6.26 11.00 3.87
C ALA A 55 -6.10 12.52 3.62
N ASP A 56 -4.90 13.02 3.34
CA ASP A 56 -4.56 14.46 3.33
C ASP A 56 -4.00 15.00 2.01
N THR A 57 -4.03 14.26 0.90
CA THR A 57 -3.70 14.91 -0.37
C THR A 57 -4.91 15.68 -0.87
N ASP A 58 -5.05 16.93 -0.40
CA ASP A 58 -5.62 17.99 -1.21
C ASP A 58 -5.03 17.85 -2.62
N SER A 59 -5.87 17.39 -3.55
CA SER A 59 -5.69 17.39 -5.01
C SER A 59 -4.25 17.59 -5.51
N ASN A 60 -3.35 16.62 -5.29
CA ASN A 60 -2.28 16.47 -6.26
C ASN A 60 -2.97 15.95 -7.52
N ASN A 61 -3.19 16.86 -8.49
CA ASN A 61 -3.80 16.55 -9.79
C ASN A 61 -2.92 15.63 -10.65
N ASP A 62 -1.76 15.24 -10.13
CA ASP A 62 -0.86 14.31 -10.79
C ASP A 62 -1.48 12.91 -10.82
N ASN A 63 -1.52 12.37 -12.04
CA ASN A 63 -1.86 10.99 -12.25
C ASN A 63 -0.57 10.18 -12.36
N TYR A 64 -0.57 9.04 -11.69
CA TYR A 64 0.56 8.12 -11.66
C TYR A 64 0.18 6.83 -12.35
N CYS A 65 1.04 6.39 -13.26
CA CYS A 65 0.92 5.09 -13.89
C CYS A 65 1.99 4.18 -13.33
N THR A 66 1.58 3.10 -12.67
CA THR A 66 2.52 2.17 -12.05
C THR A 66 2.45 0.81 -12.71
N LYS A 67 3.60 0.30 -13.16
CA LYS A 67 3.81 -1.11 -13.50
C LYS A 67 4.77 -1.73 -12.49
N ILE A 68 4.45 -2.95 -12.09
CA ILE A 68 5.21 -3.72 -11.11
C ILE A 68 5.65 -5.00 -11.81
N LEU A 69 6.95 -5.27 -11.83
CA LEU A 69 7.47 -6.62 -12.12
C LEU A 69 7.88 -7.28 -10.82
N GLN A 70 7.68 -8.59 -10.73
CA GLN A 70 7.97 -9.30 -9.50
C GLN A 70 8.45 -10.71 -9.79
N LYS A 71 9.29 -11.21 -8.89
CA LYS A 71 9.74 -12.60 -8.92
C LYS A 71 9.95 -13.10 -7.49
N LYS A 72 9.67 -14.37 -7.30
CA LYS A 72 10.08 -15.15 -6.14
C LYS A 72 11.23 -16.08 -6.51
N GLN A 73 12.25 -16.12 -5.67
CA GLN A 73 13.36 -17.06 -5.76
C GLN A 73 13.58 -17.68 -4.39
N ASN A 74 13.26 -18.97 -4.24
CA ASN A 74 13.16 -19.64 -2.95
C ASN A 74 12.20 -18.86 -2.03
N ASP A 75 12.67 -18.41 -0.88
CA ASP A 75 11.91 -17.60 0.07
C ASP A 75 11.95 -16.11 -0.22
N ASN A 76 12.86 -15.64 -1.08
CA ASN A 76 13.03 -14.22 -1.35
C ASN A 76 12.05 -13.74 -2.41
N ILE A 77 11.39 -12.61 -2.15
CA ILE A 77 10.47 -11.93 -3.06
C ILE A 77 11.07 -10.57 -3.39
N LYS A 78 11.10 -10.25 -4.69
CA LYS A 78 11.52 -8.94 -5.20
C LYS A 78 10.42 -8.40 -6.09
N GLU A 79 10.03 -7.17 -5.82
CA GLU A 79 9.12 -6.39 -6.65
C GLU A 79 9.86 -5.13 -7.13
N VAL A 80 9.65 -4.75 -8.38
CA VAL A 80 10.27 -3.60 -9.04
C VAL A 80 9.16 -2.73 -9.60
N PHE A 81 9.10 -1.48 -9.15
CA PHE A 81 8.07 -0.53 -9.51
C PHE A 81 8.65 0.49 -10.47
N SER A 82 7.92 0.79 -11.54
CA SER A 82 8.11 1.97 -12.38
C SER A 82 6.86 2.81 -12.24
N ILE A 83 7.02 4.03 -11.73
CA ILE A 83 5.94 4.97 -11.46
C ILE A 83 6.15 6.18 -12.37
N TYR A 84 5.30 6.32 -13.38
CA TYR A 84 5.32 7.44 -14.31
C TYR A 84 4.34 8.53 -13.85
N ASN A 85 4.85 9.74 -13.61
CA ASN A 85 4.03 10.91 -13.36
C ASN A 85 3.61 11.54 -14.70
N THR A 86 2.32 11.56 -15.00
CA THR A 86 1.81 12.03 -16.30
C THR A 86 1.93 13.54 -16.50
N THR A 87 2.06 14.31 -15.42
CA THR A 87 2.20 15.77 -15.44
C THR A 87 3.63 16.16 -15.76
N THR A 88 4.60 15.60 -15.03
CA THR A 88 6.03 15.94 -15.17
C THR A 88 6.72 15.12 -16.25
N LYS A 89 6.10 14.03 -16.70
CA LYS A 89 6.68 13.04 -17.63
C LYS A 89 7.96 12.39 -17.11
N ALA A 90 8.07 12.28 -15.79
CA ALA A 90 9.22 11.68 -15.11
C ALA A 90 8.87 10.31 -14.53
N TYR A 91 9.89 9.47 -14.38
CA TYR A 91 9.80 8.17 -13.75
C TYR A 91 10.45 8.18 -12.36
N SER A 92 9.81 7.49 -11.43
CA SER A 92 10.40 7.07 -10.15
C SER A 92 10.46 5.55 -10.10
N TYR A 93 11.54 5.01 -9.55
CA TYR A 93 11.76 3.57 -9.43
C TYR A 93 11.88 3.14 -7.98
N TYR A 94 11.26 2.02 -7.65
CA TYR A 94 11.37 1.42 -6.33
C TYR A 94 11.64 -0.08 -6.42
N LEU A 95 12.37 -0.59 -5.44
CA LEU A 95 12.55 -2.01 -5.20
C LEU A 95 11.89 -2.36 -3.86
N SER A 96 11.01 -3.37 -3.84
CA SER A 96 10.59 -4.00 -2.59
C SER A 96 11.25 -5.35 -2.44
N PHE A 97 11.76 -5.61 -1.24
CA PHE A 97 12.30 -6.90 -0.84
C PHE A 97 11.55 -7.43 0.37
N SER A 98 11.10 -8.68 0.29
CA SER A 98 10.45 -9.41 1.38
C SER A 98 10.81 -10.90 1.33
N LYS A 99 10.37 -11.65 2.34
CA LYS A 99 10.54 -13.10 2.42
C LYS A 99 9.18 -13.77 2.62
N THR A 100 9.04 -15.04 2.22
CA THR A 100 7.86 -15.86 2.57
C THR A 100 7.60 -15.86 4.08
N THR A 101 8.65 -15.81 4.90
CA THR A 101 8.57 -15.75 6.36
C THR A 101 8.12 -14.40 6.92
N SER A 102 8.08 -13.32 6.11
CA SER A 102 7.52 -12.04 6.55
C SER A 102 5.99 -11.97 6.45
N PHE A 103 5.36 -13.02 5.89
CA PHE A 103 3.91 -13.16 5.89
C PHE A 103 3.43 -13.60 7.27
N VAL A 104 2.36 -12.97 7.73
CA VAL A 104 1.68 -13.40 8.96
C VAL A 104 0.89 -14.66 8.62
N GLU A 105 1.35 -15.83 9.09
CA GLU A 105 0.71 -17.13 8.82
C GLU A 105 0.45 -17.36 7.31
N ASN A 106 -0.82 -17.53 6.91
CA ASN A 106 -1.27 -17.64 5.53
C ASN A 106 -2.05 -16.40 5.06
N TYR A 107 -2.00 -15.30 5.81
CA TYR A 107 -2.67 -14.06 5.43
C TYR A 107 -1.90 -13.37 4.31
N GLY A 108 -2.62 -12.66 3.44
CA GLY A 108 -2.03 -11.77 2.45
C GLY A 108 -1.44 -10.49 3.06
N LYS A 109 -0.72 -10.58 4.17
CA LYS A 109 -0.14 -9.44 4.89
C LYS A 109 1.32 -9.69 5.23
N TYR A 110 2.18 -8.77 4.84
CA TYR A 110 3.62 -8.84 5.07
C TYR A 110 4.26 -7.46 5.21
N THR A 111 5.47 -7.43 5.75
CA THR A 111 6.34 -6.26 5.71
C THR A 111 7.42 -6.42 4.64
N ALA A 112 7.82 -5.31 4.04
CA ALA A 112 8.87 -5.24 3.03
C ALA A 112 9.78 -4.04 3.27
N LYS A 113 11.05 -4.22 2.92
CA LYS A 113 12.01 -3.12 2.73
C LYS A 113 11.74 -2.51 1.37
N HIS A 114 11.42 -1.22 1.33
CA HIS A 114 11.10 -0.47 0.12
C HIS A 114 12.17 0.60 -0.13
N ILE A 115 12.81 0.55 -1.29
CA ILE A 115 13.99 1.36 -1.59
C ILE A 115 13.72 2.15 -2.86
N GLN A 116 13.77 3.47 -2.80
CA GLN A 116 13.84 4.32 -3.97
C GLN A 116 15.22 4.20 -4.60
N VAL A 117 15.24 3.98 -5.91
CA VAL A 117 16.48 3.87 -6.69
C VAL A 117 16.43 4.79 -7.90
N ASP A 118 17.60 5.14 -8.42
CA ASP A 118 17.70 5.68 -9.77
C ASP A 118 17.53 4.58 -10.83
N LYS A 119 17.55 4.96 -12.11
CA LYS A 119 17.39 4.02 -13.24
C LYS A 119 18.46 2.93 -13.27
N ASP A 120 19.63 3.20 -12.70
CA ASP A 120 20.78 2.29 -12.65
C ASP A 120 20.76 1.46 -11.36
N GLY A 121 19.71 1.58 -10.54
CA GLY A 121 19.52 0.82 -9.30
C GLY A 121 20.36 1.34 -8.14
N LYS A 122 20.96 2.53 -8.24
CA LYS A 122 21.64 3.16 -7.10
C LYS A 122 20.59 3.68 -6.12
N GLU A 123 20.82 3.39 -4.85
CA GLU A 123 19.88 3.72 -3.79
C GLU A 123 19.89 5.20 -3.46
N LEU A 124 18.69 5.70 -3.20
CA LEU A 124 18.42 7.08 -2.87
C LEU A 124 17.82 7.19 -1.47
N GLU A 125 16.79 6.40 -1.18
CA GLU A 125 16.07 6.43 0.09
C GLU A 125 15.47 5.05 0.41
N GLU A 126 15.46 4.66 1.68
CA GLU A 126 14.91 3.40 2.17
C GLU A 126 13.86 3.64 3.25
N HIS A 127 12.78 2.85 3.23
CA HIS A 127 11.80 2.78 4.30
C HIS A 127 11.14 1.40 4.37
N SER A 128 10.43 1.14 5.46
CA SER A 128 9.63 -0.07 5.62
C SER A 128 8.17 0.19 5.27
N ILE A 129 7.55 -0.75 4.56
CA ILE A 129 6.12 -0.73 4.26
C ILE A 129 5.45 -2.01 4.78
N THR A 130 4.18 -1.87 5.16
CA THR A 130 3.25 -2.99 5.34
C THR A 130 2.37 -3.08 4.10
N VAL A 131 2.28 -4.27 3.53
CA VAL A 131 1.42 -4.59 2.40
C VAL A 131 0.35 -5.56 2.88
N THR A 132 -0.90 -5.23 2.59
CA THR A 132 -2.08 -6.04 2.90
C THR A 132 -2.89 -6.24 1.62
N TYR A 133 -2.94 -7.45 1.10
CA TYR A 133 -3.88 -7.86 0.05
C TYR A 133 -5.23 -8.18 0.67
N LEU A 134 -6.27 -7.49 0.20
CA LEU A 134 -7.65 -7.64 0.67
C LEU A 134 -8.39 -8.73 -0.11
N ASP A 135 -8.04 -8.91 -1.39
CA ASP A 135 -8.62 -9.94 -2.26
C ASP A 135 -7.78 -10.05 -3.55
N THR A 136 -7.72 -11.25 -4.13
CA THR A 136 -7.13 -11.50 -5.46
C THR A 136 -7.60 -12.85 -5.99
N ASP A 137 -7.73 -12.96 -7.31
CA ASP A 137 -7.85 -14.25 -8.00
C ASP A 137 -6.50 -14.72 -8.58
N TYR A 138 -5.40 -14.05 -8.21
CA TYR A 138 -4.01 -14.23 -8.63
C TYR A 138 -3.73 -13.95 -10.11
N SER A 139 -4.71 -14.13 -10.98
CA SER A 139 -4.55 -14.23 -12.43
C SER A 139 -5.17 -13.07 -13.20
N SER A 140 -5.96 -12.19 -12.56
CA SER A 140 -6.57 -11.06 -13.25
C SER A 140 -6.60 -9.76 -12.44
N TYR A 141 -6.88 -9.80 -11.14
CA TYR A 141 -6.93 -8.61 -10.28
C TYR A 141 -6.37 -8.83 -8.88
N SER A 142 -6.02 -7.75 -8.20
CA SER A 142 -5.86 -7.71 -6.75
C SER A 142 -6.38 -6.38 -6.19
N VAL A 143 -6.78 -6.37 -4.92
CA VAL A 143 -7.03 -5.16 -4.14
C VAL A 143 -6.05 -5.13 -2.99
N VAL A 144 -5.26 -4.07 -2.89
CA VAL A 144 -4.15 -3.96 -1.94
C VAL A 144 -4.21 -2.65 -1.17
N TYR A 145 -3.85 -2.71 0.10
CA TYR A 145 -3.53 -1.58 0.95
C TYR A 145 -2.04 -1.60 1.27
N VAL A 146 -1.36 -0.48 1.06
CA VAL A 146 0.04 -0.28 1.42
C VAL A 146 0.12 0.89 2.39
N CYS A 147 0.95 0.76 3.43
CA CYS A 147 1.19 1.83 4.38
C CYS A 147 2.63 1.80 4.89
N GLY A 148 3.20 2.97 5.15
CA GLY A 148 4.53 3.12 5.72
C GLY A 148 4.80 4.56 6.11
N GLU A 149 6.02 4.83 6.57
CA GLU A 149 6.48 6.17 6.94
C GLU A 149 7.67 6.55 6.07
N ILE A 150 7.62 7.75 5.47
CA ILE A 150 8.69 8.34 4.67
C ILE A 150 9.04 9.68 5.31
N MET A 151 10.28 9.84 5.79
CA MET A 151 10.71 11.05 6.51
C MET A 151 9.70 11.51 7.58
N GLU A 152 9.28 10.60 8.47
CA GLU A 152 8.28 10.82 9.53
C GLU A 152 6.85 11.14 9.06
N ASN A 153 6.59 11.12 7.74
CA ASN A 153 5.25 11.31 7.20
C ASN A 153 4.62 9.96 6.87
N LEU A 154 3.43 9.73 7.45
CA LEU A 154 2.62 8.56 7.13
C LEU A 154 2.16 8.64 5.66
N PHE A 155 2.49 7.61 4.90
CA PHE A 155 1.95 7.37 3.57
C PHE A 155 1.02 6.16 3.62
N SER A 156 -0.09 6.24 2.87
CA SER A 156 -0.90 5.07 2.57
C SER A 156 -1.49 5.10 1.17
N LEU A 157 -1.77 3.92 0.63
CA LEU A 157 -2.30 3.69 -0.70
C LEU A 157 -3.29 2.54 -0.67
N TYR A 158 -4.53 2.78 -1.08
CA TYR A 158 -5.38 1.71 -1.59
C TYR A 158 -5.21 1.64 -3.10
N ALA A 159 -4.99 0.46 -3.65
CA ALA A 159 -4.83 0.24 -5.08
C ALA A 159 -5.59 -0.99 -5.57
N VAL A 160 -6.12 -0.88 -6.79
CA VAL A 160 -6.62 -2.01 -7.58
C VAL A 160 -5.57 -2.32 -8.64
N GLN A 161 -5.01 -3.51 -8.58
CA GLN A 161 -4.04 -3.99 -9.57
C GLN A 161 -4.74 -4.90 -10.57
N SER A 162 -4.25 -4.92 -11.82
CA SER A 162 -4.67 -5.88 -12.84
C SER A 162 -3.46 -6.45 -13.59
N ARG A 163 -3.58 -7.69 -14.05
CA ARG A 163 -2.60 -8.29 -14.97
C ARG A 163 -2.55 -7.58 -16.32
N ASN A 164 -3.56 -6.77 -16.64
CA ASN A 164 -3.63 -5.94 -17.82
C ASN A 164 -3.61 -4.45 -17.45
N LYS A 165 -3.35 -3.58 -18.43
CA LYS A 165 -3.36 -2.11 -18.25
C LYS A 165 -4.71 -1.56 -17.76
N ASN A 166 -5.79 -2.33 -17.91
CA ASN A 166 -7.13 -1.98 -17.44
C ASN A 166 -7.74 -3.18 -16.72
N ILE A 167 -8.62 -2.90 -15.75
CA ILE A 167 -9.43 -3.94 -15.11
C ILE A 167 -10.32 -4.65 -16.14
N ASN A 168 -10.41 -5.98 -16.05
CA ASN A 168 -11.32 -6.76 -16.88
C ASN A 168 -12.75 -6.63 -16.34
N SER A 169 -13.72 -6.44 -17.24
CA SER A 169 -15.14 -6.31 -16.88
C SER A 169 -15.69 -7.51 -16.12
N ASN A 170 -15.11 -8.70 -16.29
CA ASN A 170 -15.54 -9.91 -15.57
C ASN A 170 -15.24 -9.88 -14.06
N VAL A 171 -14.26 -9.09 -13.61
CA VAL A 171 -13.87 -8.98 -12.20
C VAL A 171 -14.24 -7.63 -11.57
N GLU A 172 -14.76 -6.68 -12.37
CA GLU A 172 -15.14 -5.35 -11.90
C GLU A 172 -16.17 -5.40 -10.75
N THR A 173 -17.20 -6.25 -10.86
CA THR A 173 -18.21 -6.43 -9.81
C THR A 173 -17.59 -6.93 -8.50
N LYS A 174 -16.62 -7.85 -8.60
CA LYS A 174 -15.93 -8.40 -7.43
C LYS A 174 -15.04 -7.35 -6.77
N VAL A 175 -14.27 -6.60 -7.56
CA VAL A 175 -13.47 -5.46 -7.06
C VAL A 175 -14.34 -4.41 -6.38
N LYS A 176 -15.47 -4.03 -7.01
CA LYS A 176 -16.45 -3.11 -6.41
C LYS A 176 -16.96 -3.62 -5.06
N SER A 177 -17.27 -4.92 -4.96
CA SER A 177 -17.71 -5.53 -3.70
C SER A 177 -16.65 -5.44 -2.60
N VAL A 178 -15.37 -5.72 -2.91
CA VAL A 178 -14.27 -5.65 -1.94
C VAL A 178 -14.06 -4.21 -1.45
N LEU A 179 -14.01 -3.25 -2.38
CA LEU A 179 -13.86 -1.83 -2.04
C LEU A 179 -15.04 -1.32 -1.20
N ASN A 180 -16.28 -1.70 -1.54
CA ASN A 180 -17.45 -1.31 -0.76
C ASN A 180 -17.37 -1.84 0.68
N GLY A 181 -16.83 -3.05 0.88
CA GLY A 181 -16.62 -3.64 2.22
C GLY A 181 -15.69 -2.83 3.13
N ILE A 182 -14.84 -1.97 2.55
CA ILE A 182 -13.95 -1.05 3.28
C ILE A 182 -14.34 0.43 3.08
N ASN A 183 -15.59 0.70 2.72
CA ASN A 183 -16.13 2.04 2.50
C ASN A 183 -15.41 2.85 1.41
N LEU A 184 -14.84 2.18 0.40
CA LEU A 184 -14.31 2.79 -0.82
C LEU A 184 -15.25 2.50 -2.01
N ASN A 185 -15.15 3.32 -3.04
CA ASN A 185 -15.92 3.15 -4.27
C ASN A 185 -14.96 3.27 -5.45
N LEU A 186 -14.94 2.24 -6.32
CA LEU A 186 -14.06 2.18 -7.50
C LEU A 186 -14.15 3.44 -8.37
N ASP A 187 -15.36 3.96 -8.57
CA ASP A 187 -15.62 5.11 -9.46
C ASP A 187 -15.15 6.44 -8.84
N LYS A 188 -14.80 6.44 -7.54
CA LYS A 188 -14.23 7.59 -6.83
C LYS A 188 -12.71 7.52 -6.66
N LEU A 189 -12.08 6.42 -7.08
CA LEU A 189 -10.63 6.29 -7.08
C LEU A 189 -10.05 6.97 -8.32
N SER A 190 -8.81 7.46 -8.23
CA SER A 190 -8.06 7.90 -9.40
C SER A 190 -7.89 6.73 -10.36
N SER A 191 -8.18 6.91 -11.65
CA SER A 191 -8.16 5.85 -12.67
C SER A 191 -7.11 6.13 -13.73
N THR A 192 -6.32 5.12 -14.08
CA THR A 192 -5.29 5.22 -15.13
C THR A 192 -5.83 4.99 -16.54
N LYS A 193 -7.11 4.62 -16.69
CA LYS A 193 -7.72 4.27 -17.98
C LYS A 193 -7.71 5.41 -19.01
N ARG A 194 -7.79 6.66 -18.56
CA ARG A 194 -7.92 7.86 -19.41
C ARG A 194 -6.72 8.79 -19.36
N VAL A 195 -5.61 8.31 -18.80
CA VAL A 195 -4.37 9.10 -18.72
C VAL A 195 -3.34 8.50 -19.68
N ASN A 196 -2.45 9.35 -20.19
CA ASN A 196 -1.43 8.95 -21.16
C ASN A 196 -0.28 8.21 -20.44
N CYS A 197 -0.53 6.96 -20.04
CA CYS A 197 0.45 6.14 -19.36
C CYS A 197 1.58 5.68 -20.28
N GLU A 198 2.81 5.86 -19.80
CA GLU A 198 4.00 5.22 -20.33
C GLU A 198 4.57 4.25 -19.29
N PHE A 199 5.26 3.21 -19.75
CA PHE A 199 5.82 2.16 -18.90
C PHE A 199 7.25 1.87 -19.36
N ASP A 200 8.21 1.98 -18.45
CA ASP A 200 9.62 1.70 -18.74
C ASP A 200 9.95 0.22 -18.52
N ASP A 201 9.59 -0.59 -19.53
CA ASP A 201 9.88 -2.02 -19.52
C ASP A 201 11.39 -2.32 -19.52
N SER A 202 12.22 -1.43 -20.08
CA SER A 202 13.66 -1.63 -20.14
C SER A 202 14.27 -1.56 -18.74
N THR A 203 14.04 -0.46 -18.03
CA THR A 203 14.56 -0.29 -16.66
C THR A 203 13.93 -1.27 -15.68
N LEU A 204 12.64 -1.59 -15.81
CA LEU A 204 12.01 -2.64 -14.99
C LEU A 204 12.72 -3.99 -15.12
N ASN A 205 12.98 -4.44 -16.36
CA ASN A 205 13.66 -5.72 -16.59
C ASN A 205 15.12 -5.69 -16.12
N GLU A 206 15.84 -4.58 -16.35
CA GLU A 206 17.21 -4.42 -15.87
C GLU A 206 17.26 -4.53 -14.33
N LEU A 207 16.46 -3.73 -13.62
CA LEU A 207 16.40 -3.73 -12.17
C LEU A 207 15.96 -5.08 -11.61
N LEU A 208 15.00 -5.77 -12.25
CA LEU A 208 14.56 -7.11 -11.85
C LEU A 208 15.68 -8.14 -12.01
N SER A 209 16.52 -8.01 -13.04
CA SER A 209 17.65 -8.92 -13.30
C SER A 209 18.77 -8.81 -12.27
N LYS A 210 18.94 -7.62 -11.65
CA LYS A 210 19.95 -7.41 -10.60
C LYS A 210 19.75 -8.40 -9.44
N PRO A 211 20.84 -8.89 -8.83
CA PRO A 211 20.76 -9.88 -7.77
C PRO A 211 19.91 -9.37 -6.60
N PHE A 212 19.44 -10.31 -5.77
CA PHE A 212 18.90 -9.99 -4.46
C PHE A 212 20.08 -9.58 -3.57
N THR A 213 20.49 -8.32 -3.63
CA THR A 213 21.59 -7.78 -2.82
C THR A 213 21.21 -7.63 -1.33
N TYR A 214 19.98 -7.97 -0.99
CA TYR A 214 19.43 -7.95 0.36
C TYR A 214 19.12 -9.36 0.82
N GLU A 215 20.16 -10.14 1.07
CA GLU A 215 20.04 -11.16 2.10
C GLU A 215 19.85 -10.38 3.40
N THR A 216 18.60 -10.31 3.89
CA THR A 216 18.39 -9.81 5.25
C THR A 216 19.30 -10.64 6.15
N GLU A 217 20.19 -9.98 6.88
CA GLU A 217 20.91 -10.61 7.97
C GLU A 217 19.90 -11.41 8.80
N GLY A 218 20.25 -12.67 9.07
CA GLY A 218 19.40 -13.63 9.77
C GLY A 218 19.17 -13.29 11.23
#